data_AF-A0A9X3C504-F1
#
_entry.id   AF-A0A9X3C504-F1
#
_cell.length_a   1.000
_cell.length_b   1.000
_cell.length_c   1.000
_cell.angle_alpha   90.00
_cell.angle_beta   90.00
_cell.angle_gamma   90.00
#
_symmetry.space_group_name_H-M   'P 1'
#
loop_
_entity.id
_entity.type
_entity.pdbx_description
1 polymer ?
#
loop_
_entity_poly.entity_id
_entity_poly.type
_entity_poly.pdbx_seq_one_letter_code
_entity_poly.pdbx_strand_id
1 'polypeptide(L)'
;MKKIELTEGITQEMINAEKAKLPEGVTREMINAAKVKGLDVKLAEVPVDDEGTTRTFLVCVPSRTVLGQFRRFMDADPKKADEILVKNCLLSHKEEVLADDELFTGVMSTLSELIVIRKGTIKNV
;
A
#
# COMPACT_ATOMS: atom_id res chain seq x y z
N MET A 1 27.80 39.25 -15.32
CA MET A 1 26.39 38.86 -15.45
C MET A 1 26.37 37.47 -16.10
N LYS A 2 26.15 36.38 -15.34
CA LYS A 2 24.95 35.49 -15.34
C LYS A 2 24.62 34.94 -16.75
N LYS A 3 24.52 33.64 -17.08
CA LYS A 3 24.34 32.33 -16.40
C LYS A 3 24.95 31.24 -17.33
N ILE A 4 25.85 30.35 -16.89
CA ILE A 4 25.64 28.95 -16.47
C ILE A 4 24.61 28.16 -17.32
N GLU A 5 25.15 27.21 -18.07
CA GLU A 5 24.54 26.11 -18.83
C GLU A 5 23.78 25.11 -17.94
N LEU A 6 22.81 24.35 -18.48
CA LEU A 6 22.81 22.87 -18.49
C LEU A 6 21.46 22.27 -18.97
N THR A 7 21.59 21.25 -19.85
CA THR A 7 20.76 20.03 -20.04
C THR A 7 19.32 20.20 -20.56
N GLU A 8 19.02 19.86 -21.83
CA GLU A 8 18.99 18.52 -22.46
C GLU A 8 17.87 17.59 -21.97
N GLY A 9 16.98 17.24 -22.90
CA GLY A 9 16.38 15.90 -22.99
C GLY A 9 15.35 15.50 -21.93
N ILE A 10 14.13 16.07 -21.98
CA ILE A 10 12.98 15.35 -21.41
C ILE A 10 12.61 14.27 -22.42
N THR A 11 12.98 13.03 -22.14
CA THR A 11 12.69 11.88 -23.00
C THR A 11 11.19 11.63 -23.10
N GLN A 12 10.73 11.33 -24.32
CA GLN A 12 9.33 11.00 -24.66
C GLN A 12 8.75 9.84 -23.81
N GLU A 13 9.59 9.05 -23.15
CA GLU A 13 9.22 7.97 -22.22
C GLU A 13 8.53 8.49 -20.95
N MET A 14 8.90 9.67 -20.44
CA MET A 14 8.26 10.26 -19.25
C MET A 14 6.82 10.72 -19.53
N ILE A 15 6.53 11.09 -20.77
CA ILE A 15 5.18 11.50 -21.22
C ILE A 15 4.31 10.26 -21.49
N ASN A 16 4.90 9.16 -21.96
CA ASN A 16 4.15 7.93 -22.26
C ASN A 16 3.76 7.09 -21.02
N ALA A 17 4.38 7.31 -19.86
CA ALA A 17 3.95 6.70 -18.59
C ALA A 17 2.59 7.26 -18.09
N GLU A 18 2.11 8.37 -18.66
CA GLU A 18 0.88 9.06 -18.24
C GLU A 18 -0.42 8.47 -18.84
N LYS A 19 -0.43 7.26 -19.40
CA LYS A 19 -1.68 6.60 -19.85
C LYS A 19 -1.80 5.12 -19.51
N ALA A 20 -1.15 4.66 -18.44
CA ALA A 20 -1.69 3.47 -17.76
C ALA A 20 -3.01 3.89 -17.11
N LYS A 21 -4.15 3.35 -17.59
CA LYS A 21 -5.45 3.55 -16.94
C LYS A 21 -5.30 3.10 -15.49
N LEU A 22 -5.39 4.04 -14.55
CA LEU A 22 -5.44 3.68 -13.15
C LEU A 22 -6.71 2.85 -12.90
N PRO A 23 -6.65 1.87 -12.00
CA PRO A 23 -7.84 1.12 -11.62
C PRO A 23 -8.90 2.07 -11.03
N GLU A 24 -10.16 1.67 -11.17
CA GLU A 24 -11.30 2.46 -10.68
C GLU A 24 -11.11 2.83 -9.20
N GLY A 25 -11.43 4.08 -8.85
CA GLY A 25 -11.28 4.62 -7.49
C GLY A 25 -9.85 4.83 -6.97
N VAL A 26 -8.81 4.57 -7.79
CA VAL A 26 -7.42 4.95 -7.49
C VAL A 26 -7.02 6.16 -8.31
N THR A 27 -6.62 7.24 -7.64
CA THR A 27 -6.23 8.49 -8.30
C THR A 27 -4.72 8.75 -8.25
N ARG A 28 -4.21 9.59 -9.15
CA ARG A 28 -2.79 9.99 -9.14
C ARG A 28 -2.46 10.79 -7.89
N GLU A 29 -3.42 11.58 -7.41
CA GLU A 29 -3.32 12.40 -6.22
C GLU A 29 -3.08 11.52 -4.99
N MET A 30 -3.79 10.39 -4.86
CA MET A 30 -3.57 9.42 -3.78
C MET A 30 -2.15 8.85 -3.82
N ILE A 31 -1.66 8.44 -5.00
CA ILE A 31 -0.32 7.89 -5.17
C ILE A 31 0.75 8.94 -4.83
N ASN A 32 0.60 10.16 -5.33
CA ASN A 32 1.53 11.26 -5.08
C ASN A 32 1.55 11.65 -3.60
N ALA A 33 0.38 11.76 -2.96
CA ALA A 33 0.27 12.05 -1.53
C ALA A 33 0.96 10.98 -0.67
N ALA A 34 0.83 9.71 -1.05
CA ALA A 34 1.51 8.61 -0.36
C ALA A 34 3.03 8.65 -0.56
N LYS A 35 3.51 8.94 -1.77
CA LYS A 35 4.94 9.09 -2.08
C LYS A 35 5.58 10.27 -1.36
N VAL A 36 4.88 11.41 -1.23
CA VAL A 36 5.35 12.57 -0.46
C VAL A 36 5.53 12.21 1.02
N LYS A 37 4.70 11.31 1.56
CA LYS A 37 4.84 10.77 2.93
C LYS A 37 5.92 9.68 3.05
N GLY A 38 6.62 9.36 1.96
CA GLY A 38 7.64 8.32 1.93
C GLY A 38 7.07 6.89 2.08
N LEU A 39 5.80 6.69 1.74
CA LEU A 39 5.17 5.36 1.81
C LEU A 39 5.57 4.53 0.58
N ASP A 40 5.91 3.27 0.82
CA ASP A 40 6.07 2.26 -0.24
C ASP A 40 4.69 1.74 -0.64
N VAL A 41 4.18 2.19 -1.78
CA VAL A 41 2.82 1.90 -2.26
C VAL A 41 2.80 0.80 -3.31
N LYS A 42 1.73 0.00 -3.27
CA LYS A 42 1.48 -1.12 -4.19
C LYS A 42 0.01 -1.14 -4.60
N LEU A 43 -0.27 -1.82 -5.70
CA LEU A 43 -1.63 -2.21 -6.07
C LEU A 43 -1.83 -3.66 -5.62
N ALA A 44 -2.91 -3.90 -4.89
CA ALA A 44 -3.32 -5.22 -4.44
C ALA A 44 -4.62 -5.60 -5.12
N GLU A 45 -4.68 -6.77 -5.74
CA GLU A 45 -5.91 -7.35 -6.27
C GLU A 45 -6.50 -8.28 -5.22
N VAL A 46 -7.76 -8.05 -4.83
CA VAL A 46 -8.45 -8.82 -3.80
C VAL A 46 -9.77 -9.31 -4.38
N PRO A 47 -10.14 -10.60 -4.21
CA PRO A 47 -11.45 -11.09 -4.59
C PRO A 47 -12.54 -10.38 -3.79
N VAL A 48 -13.62 -9.97 -4.45
CA VAL A 48 -14.79 -9.31 -3.85
C VAL A 48 -16.01 -10.22 -3.78
N ASP A 49 -15.91 -11.42 -4.35
CA ASP A 49 -16.96 -12.45 -4.33
C ASP A 49 -16.34 -13.85 -4.42
N ASP A 50 -17.17 -14.86 -4.15
CA ASP A 50 -16.81 -16.28 -4.25
C ASP A 50 -16.55 -16.74 -5.70
N GLU A 51 -17.01 -15.97 -6.69
CA GLU A 51 -16.81 -16.26 -8.12
C GLU A 51 -15.40 -15.87 -8.60
N GLY A 52 -14.64 -15.18 -7.75
CA GLY A 52 -13.26 -14.79 -8.00
C GLY A 52 -13.13 -13.46 -8.76
N THR A 53 -14.19 -12.65 -8.81
CA THR A 53 -14.09 -11.27 -9.31
C THR A 53 -13.13 -10.50 -8.42
N THR A 54 -12.08 -9.92 -9.01
CA THR A 54 -11.10 -9.14 -8.25
C THR A 54 -11.31 -7.64 -8.41
N ARG A 55 -11.00 -6.91 -7.34
CA ARG A 55 -10.91 -5.44 -7.35
C ARG A 55 -9.50 -5.02 -6.94
N THR A 56 -9.01 -3.96 -7.56
CA THR A 56 -7.67 -3.43 -7.28
C THR A 56 -7.74 -2.28 -6.26
N PHE A 57 -6.90 -2.38 -5.23
CA PHE A 57 -6.78 -1.40 -4.15
C PHE A 57 -5.38 -0.80 -4.12
N LEU A 58 -5.30 0.50 -3.85
CA LEU A 58 -4.03 1.14 -3.50
C LEU A 58 -3.73 0.89 -2.02
N VAL A 59 -2.58 0.28 -1.75
CA VAL A 59 -2.12 -0.07 -0.41
C VAL A 59 -0.69 0.42 -0.19
N CYS A 60 -0.22 0.45 1.07
CA CYS A 60 1.18 0.65 1.39
C CYS A 60 1.75 -0.42 2.32
N VAL A 61 3.05 -0.66 2.23
CA VAL A 61 3.77 -1.57 3.12
C VAL A 61 3.75 -1.01 4.55
N PRO A 62 3.38 -1.81 5.56
CA PRO A 62 3.29 -1.34 6.94
C PRO A 62 4.66 -0.91 7.47
N SER A 63 4.72 0.29 8.04
CA SER A 63 5.92 0.78 8.72
C SER A 63 6.16 0.06 10.06
N ARG A 64 7.38 0.16 10.61
CA ARG A 64 7.71 -0.31 11.97
C ARG A 64 6.69 0.15 13.02
N THR A 65 6.20 1.38 12.91
CA THR A 65 5.26 1.96 13.87
C THR A 65 3.91 1.26 13.80
N VAL A 66 3.38 1.06 12.58
CA VAL A 66 2.13 0.33 12.37
C VAL A 66 2.27 -1.12 12.83
N LEU A 67 3.37 -1.79 12.49
CA LEU A 67 3.66 -3.15 12.94
C LEU A 67 3.75 -3.26 14.47
N GLY A 68 4.32 -2.27 15.15
CA GLY A 68 4.38 -2.25 16.61
C GLY A 68 2.99 -2.15 17.25
N GLN A 69 2.12 -1.33 16.68
CA GLN A 69 0.73 -1.21 17.13
C GLN A 69 -0.06 -2.50 16.84
N PHE A 70 0.04 -3.04 15.63
CA PHE A 70 -0.56 -4.31 15.23
C PHE A 70 -0.17 -5.44 16.19
N ARG A 71 1.12 -5.66 16.39
CA ARG A 71 1.65 -6.71 17.28
C ARG A 71 1.24 -6.54 18.73
N ARG A 72 1.09 -5.30 19.21
CA ARG A 72 0.65 -5.03 20.58
C ARG A 72 -0.77 -5.56 20.84
N PHE A 73 -1.64 -5.51 19.86
CA PHE A 73 -3.04 -5.92 20.01
C PHE A 73 -3.32 -7.33 19.48
N MET A 74 -2.40 -7.94 18.74
CA MET A 74 -2.59 -9.25 18.11
C MET A 74 -3.12 -10.33 19.07
N ASP A 75 -2.58 -10.42 20.29
CA ASP A 75 -3.01 -11.44 21.26
C ASP A 75 -4.17 -10.97 22.16
N ALA A 76 -4.25 -9.66 22.44
CA ALA A 76 -5.18 -9.10 23.42
C ALA A 76 -6.53 -8.68 22.81
N ASP A 77 -6.50 -8.16 21.59
CA ASP A 77 -7.65 -7.66 20.83
C ASP A 77 -7.34 -7.81 19.33
N PRO A 78 -7.50 -9.02 18.77
CA PRO A 78 -7.16 -9.30 17.36
C PRO A 78 -7.93 -8.39 16.39
N LYS A 79 -9.20 -8.11 16.69
CA LYS A 79 -10.03 -7.21 15.89
C LYS A 79 -9.38 -5.82 15.78
N LYS A 80 -8.93 -5.27 16.91
CA LYS A 80 -8.24 -3.98 16.90
C LYS A 80 -6.90 -4.03 16.16
N ALA A 81 -6.18 -5.15 16.23
CA ALA A 81 -4.97 -5.36 15.44
C ALA A 81 -5.29 -5.27 13.94
N ASP A 82 -6.31 -6.00 13.48
CA ASP A 82 -6.73 -6.00 12.07
C ASP A 82 -7.15 -4.60 11.62
N GLU A 83 -7.94 -3.89 12.43
CA GLU A 83 -8.31 -2.50 12.15
C GLU A 83 -7.10 -1.57 12.03
N ILE A 84 -6.08 -1.74 12.88
CA ILE A 84 -4.84 -0.96 12.79
C ILE A 84 -4.17 -1.19 11.44
N LEU A 85 -4.08 -2.44 10.99
CA LEU A 85 -3.43 -2.76 9.74
C LEU A 85 -4.21 -2.17 8.55
N VAL A 86 -5.51 -2.44 8.46
CA VAL A 86 -6.36 -1.96 7.36
C VAL A 86 -6.41 -0.44 7.33
N LYS A 87 -6.69 0.24 8.45
CA LYS A 87 -6.86 1.71 8.46
C LYS A 87 -5.59 2.46 8.09
N ASN A 88 -4.41 1.92 8.42
CA ASN A 88 -3.13 2.55 8.14
C ASN A 88 -2.54 2.18 6.78
N CYS A 89 -2.82 0.99 6.26
CA CYS A 89 -2.17 0.49 5.05
C CYS A 89 -3.06 0.49 3.80
N LEU A 90 -4.39 0.51 3.95
CA LEU A 90 -5.30 0.74 2.82
C LEU A 90 -5.34 2.24 2.51
N LEU A 91 -5.20 2.63 1.24
CA LEU A 91 -5.16 4.04 0.82
C LEU A 91 -6.36 4.45 -0.04
N SER A 92 -7.04 3.49 -0.66
CA SER A 92 -8.25 3.67 -1.47
C SER A 92 -9.44 2.87 -0.91
N HIS A 93 -10.68 3.21 -1.30
CA HIS A 93 -11.88 2.40 -1.00
C HIS A 93 -12.09 2.06 0.50
N LYS A 94 -11.64 2.91 1.42
CA LYS A 94 -11.69 2.61 2.87
C LYS A 94 -13.10 2.37 3.37
N GLU A 95 -14.05 3.20 2.94
CA GLU A 95 -15.43 3.15 3.43
C GLU A 95 -16.10 1.84 3.01
N GLU A 96 -15.89 1.42 1.77
CA GLU A 96 -16.37 0.14 1.24
C GLU A 96 -15.77 -1.04 2.01
N VAL A 97 -14.45 -1.09 2.16
CA VAL A 97 -13.76 -2.19 2.86
C VAL A 97 -14.14 -2.24 4.34
N LEU A 98 -14.43 -1.11 4.99
CA LEU A 98 -14.84 -1.09 6.39
C LEU A 98 -16.33 -1.42 6.61
N ALA A 99 -17.13 -1.44 5.54
CA ALA A 99 -18.57 -1.71 5.60
C ALA A 99 -18.92 -3.18 5.31
N ASP A 100 -17.96 -3.97 4.80
CA ASP A 100 -18.14 -5.36 4.39
C ASP A 100 -17.10 -6.24 5.09
N ASP A 101 -17.57 -7.18 5.93
CA ASP A 101 -16.71 -8.03 6.76
C ASP A 101 -15.87 -9.02 5.94
N GLU A 102 -16.40 -9.54 4.84
CA GLU A 102 -15.70 -10.49 3.98
C GLU A 102 -14.60 -9.78 3.20
N LEU A 103 -14.94 -8.62 2.63
CA LEU A 103 -13.96 -7.77 1.93
C LEU A 103 -12.90 -7.23 2.90
N PHE A 104 -13.29 -6.81 4.10
CA PHE A 104 -12.37 -6.41 5.17
C PHE A 104 -11.34 -7.50 5.45
N THR A 105 -11.82 -8.73 5.62
CA THR A 105 -10.98 -9.89 5.95
C THR A 105 -10.05 -10.23 4.78
N GLY A 106 -10.55 -10.19 3.55
CA GLY A 106 -9.75 -10.39 2.34
C GLY A 106 -8.62 -9.37 2.23
N VAL A 107 -8.95 -8.08 2.37
CA VAL A 107 -7.94 -6.99 2.34
C VAL A 107 -6.95 -7.12 3.49
N MET A 108 -7.40 -7.42 4.70
CA MET A 108 -6.53 -7.63 5.86
C MET A 108 -5.52 -8.76 5.61
N SER A 109 -5.98 -9.89 5.06
CA SER A 109 -5.12 -11.02 4.71
C SER A 109 -4.06 -10.60 3.68
N THR A 110 -4.46 -9.92 2.61
CA THR A 110 -3.54 -9.41 1.59
C THR A 110 -2.52 -8.41 2.15
N LEU A 111 -2.94 -7.53 3.06
CA LEU A 111 -2.03 -6.60 3.75
C LEU A 111 -1.02 -7.32 4.66
N SER A 112 -1.41 -8.44 5.25
CA SER A 112 -0.54 -9.25 6.10
C SER A 112 0.60 -9.89 5.31
N GLU A 113 0.39 -10.22 4.04
CA GLU A 113 1.43 -10.71 3.13
C GLU A 113 2.53 -9.67 2.84
N LEU A 114 2.22 -8.38 3.01
CA LEU A 114 3.21 -7.30 2.86
C LEU A 114 4.22 -7.24 4.02
N ILE A 115 3.98 -7.99 5.10
CA ILE A 115 4.85 -8.02 6.29
C ILE A 115 6.05 -8.94 6.02
N VAL A 116 7.10 -8.41 5.41
CA VAL A 116 8.32 -9.18 5.12
C VAL A 116 9.28 -9.20 6.32
N ILE A 117 9.61 -10.39 6.81
CA ILE A 117 10.64 -10.59 7.85
C ILE A 117 11.93 -11.08 7.18
N ARG A 118 12.94 -10.20 7.12
CA ARG A 118 14.28 -10.59 6.64
C ARG A 118 15.00 -11.41 7.71
N LYS A 119 15.53 -12.58 7.32
CA LYS A 119 16.34 -13.44 8.20
C LYS A 119 17.80 -12.99 8.17
N GLY A 120 18.42 -12.85 9.35
CA GLY A 120 19.85 -12.63 9.49
C GLY A 120 20.58 -13.90 9.91
N THR A 121 21.85 -14.03 9.54
CA THR A 121 22.73 -15.10 10.02
C THR A 121 23.72 -14.52 11.02
N ILE A 122 23.77 -15.10 12.22
CA ILE A 122 24.76 -14.76 13.24
C ILE A 122 25.95 -15.70 13.07
N LYS A 123 27.17 -15.16 12.96
CA LYS A 123 28.41 -15.92 12.95
C LYS A 123 29.23 -15.55 14.18
N ASN A 124 29.87 -16.55 14.77
CA ASN A 124 30.91 -16.30 15.77
C ASN A 124 32.12 -15.67 15.06
N VAL A 125 32.82 -14.79 15.77
CA VAL A 125 34.08 -14.18 15.33
C VAL A 125 35.21 -15.19 15.43
#